data_AF-A0A6A5LEV8-F1
#
_entry.id   AF-A0A6A5LEV8-F1
#
_cell.length_a   1.000
_cell.length_b   1.000
_cell.length_c   1.000
_cell.angle_alpha   90.00
_cell.angle_beta   90.00
_cell.angle_gamma   90.00
#
_symmetry.space_group_name_H-M   'P 1'
#
loop_
_entity.id
_entity.type
_entity.pdbx_description
1 polymer ?
#
loop_
_entity_poly.entity_id
_entity_poly.type
_entity_poly.pdbx_seq_one_letter_code
_entity_poly.pdbx_strand_id
1 'polypeptide(L)'
;MRQQKKQLLSSLNNNRRPTILYLVCAVSFFSLFLFAFQSSFFSGSFTSDRNAESITILSHFQSTVQQCVANRGLGLTAHIIDHCKLILKYPEGTNSTWYNAQFKKFEPLEYNYDMCETILLWEQYRNMTTVLTREYLDARPDGWVDYAPQRIAQLGTKKCYNKTLCEGHLDILLPAKPPFRPRQFHTCAVVGNSGDLLKTEFGKEIDSHDAVFRDNEAPVNEKYAKYVGLKRDFRLVVRGAARNMVPILNGSDNEVLIIKSVTHREINAVIKTIPNPVYLFQGIVLRRGAKGTGMKSIELALSMCDIVDMYGFTVDPGYTEWTRYFSAPRKGHNPLQGRAYYQLLECLGVIRIHSPMRSARRQDWSDVPSREVISQAHAAALRLKKSQAASDIGQFGNCKVWGNVEPGKSGPVSGSSDMSDIRKLSNYSKWEVMPFKSLRKEAQDHYMQMQGVTLYKMDGNKLDDLVCVRHSLKSEV
;
A
#
# COMPACT_ATOMS: atom_id res chain seq x y z
N MET A 1 -11.65 -48.69 98.20
CA MET A 1 -12.33 -47.50 97.65
C MET A 1 -12.20 -47.51 96.14
N ARG A 2 -13.33 -47.53 95.41
CA ARG A 2 -13.44 -47.29 93.95
C ARG A 2 -12.85 -45.88 93.66
N GLN A 3 -12.15 -45.55 92.55
CA GLN A 3 -12.56 -45.68 91.15
C GLN A 3 -11.39 -45.42 90.16
N GLN A 4 -11.24 -46.32 89.17
CA GLN A 4 -10.80 -46.24 87.73
C GLN A 4 -9.90 -45.08 87.23
N LYS A 5 -8.79 -45.23 86.46
CA LYS A 5 -8.21 -46.21 85.51
C LYS A 5 -8.79 -46.22 84.06
N LYS A 6 -7.90 -45.93 83.08
CA LYS A 6 -7.79 -46.37 81.65
C LYS A 6 -8.04 -45.32 80.53
N GLN A 7 -6.99 -45.01 79.74
CA GLN A 7 -6.83 -45.31 78.29
C GLN A 7 -5.49 -44.72 77.79
N LEU A 8 -4.42 -45.52 77.71
CA LEU A 8 -3.95 -46.33 76.56
C LEU A 8 -3.18 -45.50 75.49
N LEU A 9 -1.90 -45.23 75.75
CA LEU A 9 -0.91 -44.90 74.72
C LEU A 9 -0.18 -46.19 74.31
N SER A 10 -0.44 -46.67 73.10
CA SER A 10 0.39 -47.65 72.42
C SER A 10 0.65 -47.18 70.99
N SER A 11 1.91 -46.90 70.65
CA SER A 11 2.39 -46.98 69.27
C SER A 11 3.92 -46.88 69.27
N LEU A 12 4.55 -48.05 69.33
CA LEU A 12 5.93 -48.26 68.93
C LEU A 12 6.07 -48.03 67.41
N ASN A 13 6.99 -47.13 67.09
CA ASN A 13 8.07 -47.32 66.11
C ASN A 13 7.70 -47.85 64.70
N ASN A 14 7.77 -46.96 63.70
CA ASN A 14 8.67 -47.20 62.57
C ASN A 14 8.99 -45.92 61.81
N ASN A 15 10.20 -45.43 62.08
CA ASN A 15 10.87 -44.30 61.49
C ASN A 15 11.52 -44.75 60.16
N ARG A 16 10.92 -44.43 59.01
CA ARG A 16 11.67 -44.22 57.75
C ARG A 16 11.10 -42.97 57.06
N ARG A 17 11.70 -41.83 57.40
CA ARG A 17 11.46 -40.54 56.74
C ARG A 17 11.73 -40.69 55.23
N PRO A 18 10.89 -40.12 54.33
CA PRO A 18 11.18 -40.09 52.91
C PRO A 18 12.13 -38.92 52.60
N THR A 19 13.25 -38.81 53.32
CA THR A 19 14.22 -37.71 53.16
C THR A 19 14.80 -37.69 51.74
N ILE A 20 14.95 -38.87 51.13
CA ILE A 20 15.41 -39.03 49.74
C ILE A 20 14.39 -38.44 48.76
N LEU A 21 13.08 -38.65 49.00
CA LEU A 21 12.02 -38.11 48.13
C LEU A 21 11.99 -36.58 48.16
N TYR A 22 12.16 -35.98 49.34
CA TYR A 22 12.26 -34.52 49.48
C TYR A 22 13.52 -33.95 48.83
N LEU A 23 14.66 -34.64 48.93
CA LEU A 23 15.90 -34.25 48.25
C LEU A 23 15.79 -34.35 46.73
N VAL A 24 15.21 -35.41 46.20
CA VAL A 24 14.98 -35.57 44.74
C VAL A 24 14.00 -34.52 44.22
N CYS A 25 12.92 -34.24 44.96
CA CYS A 25 11.98 -33.16 44.61
C CYS A 25 12.67 -31.78 44.67
N ALA A 26 13.48 -31.51 45.69
CA ALA A 26 14.21 -30.25 45.81
C ALA A 26 15.22 -30.06 44.68
N VAL A 27 15.98 -31.10 44.31
CA VAL A 27 16.89 -31.07 43.16
C VAL A 27 16.12 -30.86 41.86
N SER A 28 14.99 -31.55 41.66
CA SER A 28 14.15 -31.37 40.47
C SER A 28 13.59 -29.95 40.36
N PHE A 29 13.10 -29.38 41.46
CA PHE A 29 12.64 -27.99 41.51
C PHE A 29 13.79 -27.00 41.27
N PHE A 30 14.96 -27.23 41.85
CA PHE A 30 16.11 -26.36 41.67
C PHE A 30 16.68 -26.43 40.25
N SER A 31 16.67 -27.62 39.63
CA SER A 31 17.04 -27.82 38.23
C SER A 31 16.03 -27.17 37.28
N LEU A 32 14.73 -27.30 37.54
CA LEU A 32 13.68 -26.60 36.78
C LEU A 32 13.79 -25.08 36.94
N PHE A 33 14.09 -24.61 38.15
CA PHE A 33 14.29 -23.19 38.43
C PHE A 33 15.56 -22.66 37.73
N LEU A 34 16.67 -23.40 37.77
CA LEU A 34 17.89 -23.06 37.03
C LEU A 34 17.67 -23.08 35.52
N PHE A 35 16.93 -24.05 34.98
CA PHE A 35 16.55 -24.06 33.56
C PHE A 35 15.64 -22.88 33.21
N ALA A 36 14.67 -22.54 34.05
CA ALA A 36 13.80 -21.38 33.86
C ALA A 36 14.59 -20.06 33.93
N PHE A 37 15.56 -19.96 34.84
CA PHE A 37 16.41 -18.78 35.01
C PHE A 37 17.44 -18.66 33.88
N GLN A 38 18.11 -19.75 33.48
CA GLN A 38 18.99 -19.75 32.31
C GLN A 38 18.20 -19.44 31.04
N SER A 39 17.05 -20.07 30.79
CA SER A 39 16.25 -19.79 29.59
C SER A 39 15.76 -18.35 29.51
N SER A 40 15.45 -17.70 30.64
CA SER A 40 15.08 -16.28 30.67
C SER A 40 16.28 -15.34 30.44
N PHE A 41 17.47 -15.64 30.98
CA PHE A 41 18.69 -14.88 30.69
C PHE A 41 19.19 -15.08 29.24
N PHE A 42 19.13 -16.31 28.72
CA PHE A 42 19.49 -16.61 27.33
C PHE A 42 18.51 -15.97 26.34
N SER A 43 17.21 -15.92 26.65
CA SER A 43 16.20 -15.20 25.85
C SER A 43 16.48 -13.69 25.80
N GLY A 44 16.89 -13.09 26.92
CA GLY A 44 17.30 -11.68 26.98
C GLY A 44 18.54 -11.36 26.14
N SER A 45 19.57 -12.20 26.19
CA SER A 45 20.78 -12.04 25.34
C SER A 45 20.44 -12.16 23.86
N PHE A 46 19.64 -13.16 23.49
CA PHE A 46 19.30 -13.46 22.10
C PHE A 46 18.41 -12.39 21.45
N THR A 47 17.53 -11.75 22.22
CA THR A 47 16.71 -10.61 21.75
C THR A 47 17.55 -9.35 21.55
N SER A 48 18.51 -9.09 22.45
CA SER A 48 19.49 -8.00 22.30
C SER A 48 20.34 -8.16 21.04
N ASP A 49 20.90 -9.36 20.80
CA ASP A 49 21.76 -9.64 19.64
C ASP A 49 20.99 -9.54 18.31
N ARG A 50 19.74 -10.02 18.27
CA ARG A 50 18.87 -9.90 17.09
C ARG A 50 18.48 -8.47 16.75
N ASN A 51 18.28 -7.64 17.78
CA ASN A 51 18.03 -6.21 17.58
C ASN A 51 19.29 -5.51 17.05
N ALA A 52 20.47 -5.86 17.55
CA ALA A 52 21.74 -5.33 17.05
C ALA A 52 21.97 -5.68 15.56
N GLU A 53 21.74 -6.93 15.16
CA GLU A 53 21.79 -7.35 13.75
C GLU A 53 20.81 -6.55 12.88
N SER A 54 19.57 -6.39 13.35
CA SER A 54 18.53 -5.64 12.62
C SER A 54 18.91 -4.16 12.46
N ILE A 55 19.51 -3.54 13.49
CA ILE A 55 20.01 -2.17 13.44
C ILE A 55 21.15 -2.04 12.42
N THR A 56 22.07 -3.00 12.35
CA THR A 56 23.16 -3.00 11.36
C THR A 56 22.62 -3.08 9.94
N ILE A 57 21.66 -3.98 9.67
CA ILE A 57 21.01 -4.10 8.36
C ILE A 57 20.33 -2.79 7.94
N LEU A 58 19.59 -2.17 8.85
CA LEU A 58 18.87 -0.92 8.57
C LEU A 58 19.81 0.28 8.40
N SER A 59 20.91 0.31 9.13
CA SER A 59 21.95 1.33 8.98
C SER A 59 22.62 1.22 7.60
N HIS A 60 22.96 -0.01 7.17
CA HIS A 60 23.50 -0.26 5.84
C HIS A 60 22.51 0.16 4.75
N PHE A 61 21.24 -0.21 4.88
CA PHE A 61 20.19 0.20 3.95
C PHE A 61 20.09 1.72 3.83
N GLN A 62 20.15 2.46 4.94
CA GLN A 62 20.12 3.92 4.91
C GLN A 62 21.35 4.53 4.26
N SER A 63 22.54 3.94 4.42
CA SER A 63 23.72 4.37 3.68
C SER A 63 23.53 4.20 2.17
N THR A 64 22.90 3.11 1.71
CA THR A 64 22.56 2.93 0.29
C THR A 64 21.55 3.97 -0.19
N VAL A 65 20.51 4.26 0.61
CA VAL A 65 19.54 5.32 0.28
C VAL A 65 20.24 6.69 0.20
N GLN A 66 21.14 6.98 1.14
CA GLN A 66 21.90 8.23 1.15
C GLN A 66 22.76 8.39 -0.10
N GLN A 67 23.47 7.33 -0.51
CA GLN A 67 24.27 7.32 -1.73
C GLN A 67 23.39 7.51 -2.98
N CYS A 68 22.25 6.83 -3.06
CA CYS A 68 21.30 7.02 -4.14
C CYS A 68 20.83 8.48 -4.23
N VAL A 69 20.47 9.10 -3.10
CA VAL A 69 20.05 10.51 -3.06
C VAL A 69 21.17 11.43 -3.53
N ALA A 70 22.42 11.19 -3.12
CA ALA A 70 23.55 11.98 -3.59
C ALA A 70 23.74 11.88 -5.13
N ASN A 71 23.60 10.69 -5.70
CA ASN A 71 23.83 10.45 -7.14
C ASN A 71 22.65 10.91 -8.02
N ARG A 72 21.41 10.71 -7.54
CA ARG A 72 20.18 10.88 -8.32
C ARG A 72 19.31 12.05 -7.87
N GLY A 73 19.56 12.63 -6.70
CA GLY A 73 18.73 13.66 -6.05
C GLY A 73 18.68 15.02 -6.71
N LEU A 74 19.49 15.26 -7.75
CA LEU A 74 19.61 16.55 -8.45
C LEU A 74 19.85 17.72 -7.46
N GLY A 75 20.76 17.51 -6.51
CA GLY A 75 21.13 18.48 -5.46
C GLY A 75 20.51 18.22 -4.09
N LEU A 76 19.53 17.33 -3.96
CA LEU A 76 19.07 16.87 -2.65
C LEU A 76 20.19 16.11 -1.91
N THR A 77 20.27 16.29 -0.59
CA THR A 77 21.14 15.50 0.29
C THR A 77 20.32 14.73 1.31
N ALA A 78 20.89 13.63 1.80
CA ALA A 78 20.31 12.74 2.79
C ALA A 78 21.16 12.76 4.07
N HIS A 79 20.56 13.11 5.20
CA HIS A 79 21.22 13.15 6.51
C HIS A 79 20.61 12.08 7.41
N ILE A 80 21.39 11.06 7.74
CA ILE A 80 20.99 9.96 8.62
C ILE A 80 21.04 10.46 10.07
N ILE A 81 19.95 10.27 10.81
CA ILE A 81 19.80 10.67 12.21
C ILE A 81 19.96 9.47 13.15
N ASP A 82 19.30 8.36 12.81
CA ASP A 82 19.42 7.07 13.49
C ASP A 82 19.13 5.94 12.49
N HIS A 83 19.04 4.69 12.94
CA HIS A 83 18.81 3.51 12.10
C HIS A 83 17.42 3.44 11.42
N CYS A 84 16.49 4.34 11.75
CA CYS A 84 15.20 4.48 11.06
C CYS A 84 14.93 5.90 10.55
N LYS A 85 15.65 6.93 10.99
CA LYS A 85 15.33 8.34 10.66
C LYS A 85 16.34 8.99 9.73
N LEU A 86 15.80 9.66 8.73
CA LEU A 86 16.51 10.35 7.65
C LEU A 86 15.89 11.74 7.46
N ILE A 87 16.73 12.74 7.16
CA ILE A 87 16.29 14.06 6.69
C ILE A 87 16.77 14.27 5.26
N LEU A 88 15.85 14.57 4.34
CA LEU A 88 16.19 15.07 3.02
C LEU A 88 16.27 16.60 3.06
N LYS A 89 17.35 17.16 2.53
CA LYS A 89 17.60 18.61 2.51
C LYS A 89 17.83 19.12 1.09
N TYR A 90 17.29 20.29 0.81
CA TYR A 90 17.57 21.04 -0.41
C TYR A 90 18.88 21.84 -0.29
N PRO A 91 19.57 22.15 -1.41
CA PRO A 91 20.74 23.01 -1.42
C PRO A 91 20.49 24.37 -0.78
N GLU A 92 21.52 24.92 -0.14
CA GLU A 92 21.53 26.32 0.28
C GLU A 92 21.26 27.24 -0.92
N GLY A 93 20.43 28.27 -0.71
CA GLY A 93 19.98 29.17 -1.79
C GLY A 93 18.76 28.68 -2.58
N THR A 94 18.20 27.51 -2.27
CA THR A 94 16.92 27.07 -2.86
C THR A 94 15.81 28.05 -2.46
N ASN A 95 15.20 28.71 -3.43
CA ASN A 95 14.11 29.66 -3.19
C ASN A 95 12.77 28.94 -3.01
N SER A 96 12.25 28.92 -1.78
CA SER A 96 10.89 28.45 -1.49
C SER A 96 9.89 29.56 -1.81
N THR A 97 9.32 29.53 -3.02
CA THR A 97 8.41 30.57 -3.51
C THR A 97 6.95 30.33 -3.13
N TRP A 98 6.61 29.14 -2.62
CA TRP A 98 5.23 28.80 -2.29
C TRP A 98 4.89 29.11 -0.84
N TYR A 99 4.00 30.09 -0.65
CA TYR A 99 3.45 30.45 0.66
C TYR A 99 2.15 29.70 0.93
N ASN A 100 2.13 28.91 1.99
CA ASN A 100 0.91 28.28 2.48
C ASN A 100 0.07 29.29 3.27
N ALA A 101 -1.01 29.80 2.68
CA ALA A 101 -1.89 30.78 3.32
C ALA A 101 -2.57 30.25 4.60
N GLN A 102 -2.86 28.94 4.68
CA GLN A 102 -3.50 28.33 5.85
C GLN A 102 -2.56 28.27 7.06
N PHE A 103 -1.29 27.93 6.85
CA PHE A 103 -0.29 27.78 7.92
C PHE A 103 0.66 28.98 8.05
N LYS A 104 0.45 30.01 7.22
CA LYS A 104 1.25 31.24 7.18
C LYS A 104 2.76 31.02 7.08
N LYS A 105 3.18 29.99 6.33
CA LYS A 105 4.60 29.61 6.17
C LYS A 105 4.91 29.19 4.76
N PHE A 106 6.15 29.41 4.34
CA PHE A 106 6.68 28.86 3.09
C PHE A 106 6.86 27.34 3.19
N GLU A 107 6.92 26.70 2.04
CA GLU A 107 7.27 25.28 1.95
C GLU A 107 8.66 25.03 2.57
N PRO A 108 8.83 24.03 3.45
CA PRO A 108 10.13 23.78 4.05
C PRO A 108 11.15 23.29 3.03
N LEU A 109 12.43 23.47 3.35
CA LEU A 109 13.58 22.96 2.58
C LEU A 109 14.15 21.67 3.17
N GLU A 110 13.54 21.16 4.25
CA GLU A 110 13.94 19.92 4.90
C GLU A 110 12.73 19.05 5.19
N TYR A 111 12.86 17.74 4.95
CA TYR A 111 11.79 16.77 5.09
C TYR A 111 12.28 15.56 5.88
N ASN A 112 11.61 15.29 7.00
CA ASN A 112 11.93 14.18 7.89
C ASN A 112 11.15 12.93 7.48
N TYR A 113 11.84 11.79 7.44
CA TYR A 113 11.26 10.50 7.09
C TYR A 113 11.67 9.42 8.09
N ASP A 114 10.71 8.55 8.40
CA ASP A 114 10.94 7.28 9.08
C ASP A 114 11.01 6.17 8.02
N MET A 115 12.21 5.67 7.78
CA MET A 115 12.55 4.66 6.78
C MET A 115 11.99 3.28 7.14
N CYS A 116 11.98 2.93 8.42
CA CYS A 116 11.46 1.66 8.91
C CYS A 116 9.94 1.59 8.73
N GLU A 117 9.19 2.64 9.06
CA GLU A 117 7.76 2.70 8.77
C GLU A 117 7.49 2.76 7.27
N THR A 118 8.31 3.51 6.52
CA THR A 118 8.09 3.73 5.08
C THR A 118 8.27 2.44 4.27
N ILE A 119 9.32 1.65 4.54
CA ILE A 119 9.53 0.38 3.83
C ILE A 119 8.42 -0.64 4.12
N LEU A 120 7.97 -0.72 5.38
CA LEU A 120 6.85 -1.58 5.78
C LEU A 120 5.53 -1.15 5.11
N LEU A 121 5.29 0.17 5.01
CA LEU A 121 4.06 0.72 4.43
C LEU A 121 3.97 0.45 2.93
N TRP A 122 5.06 0.64 2.18
CA TRP A 122 5.05 0.43 0.74
C TRP A 122 5.01 -1.06 0.35
N GLU A 123 5.66 -1.93 1.11
CA GLU A 123 5.52 -3.38 0.91
C GLU A 123 4.10 -3.85 1.26
N GLN A 124 3.47 -3.31 2.30
CA GLN A 124 2.04 -3.54 2.56
C GLN A 124 1.18 -3.09 1.38
N TYR A 125 1.54 -1.98 0.72
CA TYR A 125 0.81 -1.47 -0.43
C TYR A 125 0.89 -2.38 -1.64
N ARG A 126 2.08 -2.91 -1.94
CA ARG A 126 2.28 -3.88 -3.03
C ARG A 126 1.49 -5.17 -2.86
N ASN A 127 1.04 -5.47 -1.64
CA ASN A 127 0.28 -6.69 -1.33
C ASN A 127 -1.23 -6.44 -1.10
N MET A 128 -1.70 -5.19 -1.20
CA MET A 128 -3.11 -4.83 -1.02
C MET A 128 -3.80 -4.50 -2.35
N THR A 129 -5.14 -4.52 -2.35
CA THR A 129 -5.93 -3.90 -3.42
C THR A 129 -6.30 -2.46 -3.06
N THR A 130 -6.54 -1.66 -4.09
CA THR A 130 -6.79 -0.22 -3.98
C THR A 130 -8.13 0.19 -4.58
N VAL A 131 -8.81 -0.77 -5.21
CA VAL A 131 -10.17 -0.64 -5.71
C VAL A 131 -11.14 -0.95 -4.58
N LEU A 132 -12.09 -0.05 -4.36
CA LEU A 132 -13.18 -0.28 -3.42
C LEU A 132 -14.08 -1.39 -3.98
N THR A 133 -14.34 -2.40 -3.16
CA THR A 133 -15.12 -3.58 -3.52
C THR A 133 -16.27 -3.77 -2.54
N ARG A 134 -17.25 -4.58 -2.92
CA ARG A 134 -18.35 -4.95 -2.05
C ARG A 134 -17.88 -5.79 -0.86
N GLU A 135 -17.02 -6.78 -1.08
CA GLU A 135 -16.50 -7.62 0.01
C GLU A 135 -15.77 -6.81 1.10
N TYR A 136 -15.14 -5.70 0.74
CA TYR A 136 -14.57 -4.79 1.72
C TYR A 136 -15.65 -4.12 2.59
N LEU A 137 -16.73 -3.61 1.98
CA LEU A 137 -17.82 -2.97 2.72
C LEU A 137 -18.57 -3.95 3.61
N ASP A 138 -18.73 -5.19 3.15
CA ASP A 138 -19.38 -6.25 3.92
C ASP A 138 -18.49 -6.76 5.08
N ALA A 139 -17.17 -6.87 4.87
CA ALA A 139 -16.23 -7.33 5.90
C ALA A 139 -15.86 -6.24 6.91
N ARG A 140 -15.82 -4.97 6.51
CA ARG A 140 -15.47 -3.83 7.37
C ARG A 140 -16.58 -3.56 8.40
N PRO A 141 -16.25 -3.43 9.70
CA PRO A 141 -17.21 -2.97 10.71
C PRO A 141 -17.79 -1.62 10.31
N ASP A 142 -19.12 -1.52 10.35
CA ASP A 142 -19.86 -0.34 9.90
C ASP A 142 -19.49 0.11 8.47
N GLY A 143 -19.03 -0.82 7.62
CA GLY A 143 -18.62 -0.52 6.25
C GLY A 143 -19.77 0.08 5.44
N TRP A 144 -20.97 -0.49 5.54
CA TRP A 144 -22.17 0.08 4.93
C TRP A 144 -22.72 1.29 5.70
N VAL A 145 -22.73 1.24 7.03
CA VAL A 145 -23.40 2.26 7.85
C VAL A 145 -22.62 3.57 7.87
N ASP A 146 -21.30 3.53 8.05
CA ASP A 146 -20.46 4.70 8.27
C ASP A 146 -19.50 5.00 7.11
N TYR A 147 -18.97 3.98 6.40
CA TYR A 147 -18.01 4.22 5.30
C TYR A 147 -18.68 4.47 3.94
N ALA A 148 -19.62 3.63 3.52
CA ALA A 148 -20.35 3.79 2.26
C ALA A 148 -20.96 5.20 2.05
N PRO A 149 -21.63 5.84 3.03
CA PRO A 149 -22.15 7.20 2.85
C PRO A 149 -21.07 8.25 2.57
N GLN A 150 -19.82 8.04 3.01
CA GLN A 150 -18.70 8.94 2.66
C GLN A 150 -18.33 8.87 1.18
N ARG A 151 -18.77 7.83 0.47
CA ARG A 151 -18.55 7.63 -0.97
C ARG A 151 -19.73 8.11 -1.82
N ILE A 152 -20.82 8.57 -1.21
CA ILE A 152 -22.03 9.02 -1.90
C ILE A 152 -22.27 10.50 -1.58
N ALA A 153 -22.16 11.36 -2.59
CA ALA A 153 -22.61 12.74 -2.49
C ALA A 153 -24.14 12.81 -2.51
N GLN A 154 -24.70 13.87 -1.92
CA GLN A 154 -26.13 14.16 -1.93
C GLN A 154 -27.02 13.05 -1.31
N LEU A 155 -26.46 12.17 -0.48
CA LEU A 155 -27.24 11.16 0.23
C LEU A 155 -28.25 11.77 1.21
N GLY A 156 -27.98 12.98 1.71
CA GLY A 156 -28.82 13.69 2.68
C GLY A 156 -28.67 13.20 4.12
N THR A 157 -27.90 12.14 4.36
CA THR A 157 -27.62 11.58 5.69
C THR A 157 -26.12 11.34 5.90
N LYS A 158 -25.68 11.35 7.16
CA LYS A 158 -24.29 10.98 7.54
C LYS A 158 -24.08 9.48 7.64
N LYS A 159 -25.16 8.71 7.79
CA LYS A 159 -25.15 7.25 7.98
C LYS A 159 -26.11 6.58 7.01
N CYS A 160 -25.76 5.39 6.56
CA CYS A 160 -26.62 4.57 5.72
C CYS A 160 -27.43 3.56 6.55
N TYR A 161 -28.55 4.00 7.13
CA TYR A 161 -29.45 3.08 7.83
C TYR A 161 -30.27 2.20 6.86
N ASN A 162 -30.55 2.71 5.66
CA ASN A 162 -31.18 1.95 4.58
C ASN A 162 -30.10 1.44 3.63
N LYS A 163 -29.61 0.20 3.86
CA LYS A 163 -28.56 -0.43 3.06
C LYS A 163 -28.88 -0.42 1.56
N THR A 164 -30.12 -0.78 1.20
CA THR A 164 -30.58 -0.87 -0.19
C THR A 164 -30.45 0.46 -0.93
N LEU A 165 -30.66 1.59 -0.25
CA LEU A 165 -30.46 2.91 -0.85
C LEU A 165 -28.98 3.13 -1.23
N CYS A 166 -28.04 2.87 -0.32
CA CYS A 166 -26.62 3.07 -0.62
C CYS A 166 -26.07 2.05 -1.61
N GLU A 167 -26.54 0.80 -1.53
CA GLU A 167 -26.27 -0.24 -2.53
C GLU A 167 -26.67 0.25 -3.92
N GLY A 168 -27.89 0.75 -4.12
CA GLY A 168 -28.34 1.27 -5.42
C GLY A 168 -27.50 2.45 -5.96
N HIS A 169 -26.83 3.21 -5.10
CA HIS A 169 -25.89 4.25 -5.51
C HIS A 169 -24.50 3.71 -5.89
N LEU A 170 -24.06 2.61 -5.28
CA LEU A 170 -22.70 2.11 -5.38
C LEU A 170 -22.54 0.87 -6.26
N ASP A 171 -23.58 0.05 -6.45
CA ASP A 171 -23.48 -1.26 -7.12
C ASP A 171 -22.89 -1.17 -8.54
N ILE A 172 -23.23 -0.11 -9.31
CA ILE A 172 -22.66 0.12 -10.65
C ILE A 172 -21.14 0.37 -10.66
N LEU A 173 -20.57 0.72 -9.51
CA LEU A 173 -19.16 1.05 -9.30
C LEU A 173 -18.40 0.00 -8.46
N LEU A 174 -19.12 -0.93 -7.82
CA LEU A 174 -18.56 -1.83 -6.82
C LEU A 174 -18.37 -3.25 -7.39
N PRO A 175 -17.15 -3.63 -7.76
CA PRO A 175 -16.81 -5.02 -7.99
C PRO A 175 -17.09 -5.88 -6.76
N ALA A 176 -17.54 -7.12 -6.99
CA ALA A 176 -17.74 -8.09 -5.91
C ALA A 176 -16.42 -8.38 -5.16
N LYS A 177 -15.37 -8.67 -5.93
CA LYS A 177 -13.99 -8.96 -5.50
C LYS A 177 -12.99 -8.09 -6.27
N PRO A 178 -11.71 -7.97 -5.86
CA PRO A 178 -10.73 -7.15 -6.57
C PRO A 178 -10.66 -7.53 -8.06
N PRO A 179 -10.86 -6.57 -8.98
CA PRO A 179 -10.78 -6.84 -10.41
C PRO A 179 -9.33 -6.97 -10.92
N PHE A 180 -8.35 -6.60 -10.08
CA PHE A 180 -6.93 -6.66 -10.35
C PHE A 180 -6.20 -7.36 -9.22
N ARG A 181 -5.08 -8.01 -9.55
CA ARG A 181 -4.24 -8.74 -8.60
C ARG A 181 -2.88 -8.09 -8.42
N PRO A 182 -2.31 -8.16 -7.20
CA PRO A 182 -0.90 -7.84 -7.01
C PRO A 182 0.02 -8.62 -7.95
N ARG A 183 1.04 -7.94 -8.48
CA ARG A 183 2.06 -8.51 -9.41
C ARG A 183 1.49 -9.03 -10.74
N GLN A 184 0.29 -8.61 -11.11
CA GLN A 184 -0.34 -8.94 -12.38
C GLN A 184 0.48 -8.46 -13.59
N PHE A 185 1.20 -7.35 -13.45
CA PHE A 185 2.04 -6.76 -14.50
C PHE A 185 3.51 -6.69 -14.06
N HIS A 186 4.44 -6.92 -14.99
CA HIS A 186 5.87 -6.84 -14.68
C HIS A 186 6.31 -5.38 -14.63
N THR A 187 6.09 -4.65 -15.72
CA THR A 187 6.47 -3.23 -15.84
C THR A 187 5.24 -2.37 -16.11
N CYS A 188 5.13 -1.25 -15.40
CA CYS A 188 4.05 -0.30 -15.57
C CYS A 188 4.56 1.13 -15.71
N ALA A 189 4.05 1.86 -16.70
CA ALA A 189 4.31 3.29 -16.84
C ALA A 189 3.18 4.09 -16.20
N VAL A 190 3.51 5.03 -15.32
CA VAL A 190 2.57 6.03 -14.80
C VAL A 190 2.89 7.38 -15.44
N VAL A 191 1.99 7.85 -16.30
CA VAL A 191 2.18 9.06 -17.10
C VAL A 191 1.35 10.19 -16.50
N GLY A 192 2.05 11.08 -15.79
CA GLY A 192 1.53 12.34 -15.31
C GLY A 192 1.31 13.35 -16.44
N ASN A 193 0.91 14.57 -16.07
CA ASN A 193 0.44 15.56 -17.04
C ASN A 193 1.43 16.70 -17.30
N SER A 194 2.63 16.70 -16.71
CA SER A 194 3.60 17.80 -16.85
C SER A 194 3.94 18.09 -18.31
N GLY A 195 4.10 19.37 -18.65
CA GLY A 195 4.63 19.81 -19.94
C GLY A 195 6.07 19.37 -20.20
N ASP A 196 6.81 18.94 -19.17
CA ASP A 196 8.16 18.37 -19.31
C ASP A 196 8.21 17.16 -20.26
N LEU A 197 7.08 16.44 -20.42
CA LEU A 197 6.98 15.34 -21.38
C LEU A 197 7.30 15.79 -22.82
N LEU A 198 7.06 17.04 -23.18
CA LEU A 198 7.35 17.55 -24.53
C LEU A 198 8.84 17.77 -24.81
N LYS A 199 9.71 17.61 -23.80
CA LYS A 199 11.16 17.81 -23.92
C LYS A 199 11.92 16.53 -24.23
N THR A 200 11.27 15.36 -24.16
CA THR A 200 11.91 14.06 -24.41
C THR A 200 10.92 13.08 -25.00
N GLU A 201 11.37 12.30 -25.99
CA GLU A 201 10.54 11.37 -26.76
C GLU A 201 10.35 10.04 -26.04
N PHE A 202 9.66 10.05 -24.90
CA PHE A 202 9.40 8.85 -24.12
C PHE A 202 8.32 7.94 -24.72
N GLY A 203 7.68 8.32 -25.83
CA GLY A 203 6.45 7.65 -26.30
C GLY A 203 6.61 6.15 -26.56
N LYS A 204 7.70 5.75 -27.24
CA LYS A 204 7.99 4.33 -27.51
C LYS A 204 8.33 3.55 -26.23
N GLU A 205 9.06 4.19 -25.32
CA GLU A 205 9.45 3.59 -24.04
C GLU A 205 8.20 3.35 -23.17
N ILE A 206 7.33 4.35 -23.04
CA ILE A 206 6.04 4.26 -22.34
C ILE A 206 5.20 3.11 -22.92
N ASP A 207 5.04 3.05 -24.24
CA ASP A 207 4.22 2.02 -24.90
C ASP A 207 4.78 0.60 -24.78
N SER A 208 6.07 0.46 -24.44
CA SER A 208 6.72 -0.85 -24.26
C SER A 208 6.42 -1.53 -22.91
N HIS A 209 5.83 -0.81 -21.95
CA HIS A 209 5.46 -1.36 -20.64
C HIS A 209 4.29 -2.33 -20.75
N ASP A 210 4.13 -3.27 -19.82
CA ASP A 210 3.00 -4.20 -19.81
C ASP A 210 1.66 -3.48 -19.63
N ALA A 211 1.63 -2.44 -18.77
CA ALA A 211 0.46 -1.59 -18.55
C ALA A 211 0.82 -0.10 -18.45
N VAL A 212 -0.06 0.76 -18.95
CA VAL A 212 0.09 2.23 -18.89
C VAL A 212 -1.06 2.87 -18.13
N PHE A 213 -0.72 3.66 -17.11
CA PHE A 213 -1.62 4.42 -16.25
C PHE A 213 -1.55 5.91 -16.60
N ARG A 214 -2.71 6.54 -16.78
CA ARG A 214 -2.85 7.95 -17.19
C ARG A 214 -3.80 8.70 -16.26
N ASP A 215 -3.73 10.03 -16.30
CA ASP A 215 -4.41 10.88 -15.32
C ASP A 215 -5.38 11.89 -15.95
N ASN A 216 -6.64 11.89 -15.49
CA ASN A 216 -7.63 12.93 -15.80
C ASN A 216 -7.81 13.14 -17.33
N GLU A 217 -7.83 14.39 -17.79
CA GLU A 217 -8.10 14.76 -19.18
C GLU A 217 -6.90 14.67 -20.12
N ALA A 218 -5.82 13.98 -19.73
CA ALA A 218 -4.60 13.89 -20.54
C ALA A 218 -4.90 13.21 -21.89
N PRO A 219 -4.73 13.90 -23.04
CA PRO A 219 -5.08 13.36 -24.33
C PRO A 219 -4.05 12.33 -24.80
N VAL A 220 -4.55 11.25 -25.40
CA VAL A 220 -3.72 10.20 -26.01
C VAL A 220 -4.07 10.15 -27.50
N ASN A 221 -3.25 10.81 -28.31
CA ASN A 221 -3.47 11.00 -29.74
C ASN A 221 -2.14 11.19 -30.48
N GLU A 222 -2.20 11.15 -31.81
CA GLU A 222 -1.04 11.24 -32.70
C GLU A 222 -0.19 12.50 -32.46
N LYS A 223 -0.82 13.62 -32.09
CA LYS A 223 -0.10 14.89 -31.83
C LYS A 223 0.95 14.73 -30.72
N TYR A 224 0.66 13.95 -29.68
CA TYR A 224 1.55 13.76 -28.54
C TYR A 224 2.20 12.37 -28.48
N ALA A 225 1.86 11.45 -29.39
CA ALA A 225 2.30 10.06 -29.39
C ALA A 225 3.82 9.90 -29.26
N LYS A 226 4.60 10.76 -29.93
CA LYS A 226 6.08 10.77 -29.84
C LYS A 226 6.60 10.94 -28.41
N TYR A 227 5.88 11.70 -27.59
CA TYR A 227 6.29 12.08 -26.24
C TYR A 227 5.64 11.23 -25.15
N VAL A 228 4.37 10.88 -25.32
CA VAL A 228 3.57 10.25 -24.25
C VAL A 228 3.01 8.89 -24.61
N GLY A 229 3.25 8.40 -25.84
CA GLY A 229 2.76 7.12 -26.33
C GLY A 229 1.26 7.11 -26.65
N LEU A 230 0.77 5.99 -27.17
CA LEU A 230 -0.64 5.75 -27.50
C LEU A 230 -1.29 4.66 -26.63
N LYS A 231 -0.48 3.85 -25.92
CA LYS A 231 -0.97 2.78 -25.05
C LYS A 231 -1.66 3.38 -23.83
N ARG A 232 -2.83 2.86 -23.49
CA ARG A 232 -3.65 3.36 -22.38
C ARG A 232 -4.48 2.19 -21.84
N ASP A 233 -4.07 1.69 -20.68
CA ASP A 233 -4.75 0.58 -20.04
C ASP A 233 -5.61 1.12 -18.90
N PHE A 234 -5.07 2.02 -18.08
CA PHE A 234 -5.74 2.55 -16.91
C PHE A 234 -5.79 4.07 -16.92
N ARG A 235 -6.91 4.63 -16.47
CA ARG A 235 -7.06 6.06 -16.23
C ARG A 235 -7.64 6.34 -14.86
N LEU A 236 -6.88 7.10 -14.06
CA LEU A 236 -7.37 7.62 -12.79
C LEU A 236 -7.92 9.04 -12.97
N VAL A 237 -9.17 9.25 -12.58
CA VAL A 237 -9.85 10.54 -12.70
C VAL A 237 -10.31 11.03 -11.32
N VAL A 238 -9.94 12.26 -10.97
CA VAL A 238 -10.41 12.87 -9.72
C VAL A 238 -11.78 13.53 -9.88
N ARG A 239 -12.44 13.81 -8.75
CA ARG A 239 -13.77 14.44 -8.69
C ARG A 239 -14.01 15.59 -9.67
N GLY A 240 -13.05 16.50 -9.83
CA GLY A 240 -13.20 17.66 -10.72
C GLY A 240 -13.30 17.28 -12.20
N ALA A 241 -12.58 16.24 -12.62
CA ALA A 241 -12.53 15.74 -13.99
C ALA A 241 -13.59 14.67 -14.27
N ALA A 242 -14.17 14.05 -13.22
CA ALA A 242 -15.17 13.00 -13.34
C ALA A 242 -16.49 13.45 -14.00
N ARG A 243 -16.71 14.75 -14.18
CA ARG A 243 -17.83 15.26 -15.00
C ARG A 243 -17.61 15.07 -16.50
N ASN A 244 -16.36 14.93 -16.92
CA ASN A 244 -15.95 14.82 -18.32
C ASN A 244 -15.61 13.38 -18.74
N MET A 245 -16.13 12.36 -18.03
CA MET A 245 -15.77 10.96 -18.29
C MET A 245 -16.06 10.50 -19.73
N VAL A 246 -17.20 10.91 -20.29
CA VAL A 246 -17.57 10.53 -21.67
C VAL A 246 -16.57 11.11 -22.70
N PRO A 247 -16.27 12.43 -22.70
CA PRO A 247 -15.21 12.97 -23.56
C PRO A 247 -13.83 12.33 -23.35
N ILE A 248 -13.47 12.04 -22.10
CA ILE A 248 -12.18 11.42 -21.76
C ILE A 248 -12.03 10.03 -22.42
N LEU A 249 -13.11 9.24 -22.40
CA LEU A 249 -13.12 7.88 -22.93
C LEU A 249 -13.48 7.79 -24.43
N ASN A 250 -13.75 8.93 -25.09
CA ASN A 250 -14.13 8.93 -26.49
C ASN A 250 -13.03 8.31 -27.36
N GLY A 251 -13.35 7.23 -28.08
CA GLY A 251 -12.39 6.44 -28.86
C GLY A 251 -11.42 5.60 -28.02
N SER A 252 -11.77 5.31 -26.76
CA SER A 252 -10.95 4.50 -25.85
C SER A 252 -11.72 3.28 -25.31
N ASP A 253 -11.96 2.34 -26.21
CA ASP A 253 -12.83 1.19 -25.94
C ASP A 253 -12.24 0.18 -24.96
N ASN A 254 -10.94 0.30 -24.62
CA ASN A 254 -10.21 -0.66 -23.78
C ASN A 254 -9.63 -0.05 -22.49
N GLU A 255 -9.81 1.25 -22.23
CA GLU A 255 -9.22 1.93 -21.08
C GLU A 255 -10.10 1.78 -19.84
N VAL A 256 -9.50 1.26 -18.77
CA VAL A 256 -10.14 1.16 -17.45
C VAL A 256 -10.28 2.53 -16.85
N LEU A 257 -11.50 2.89 -16.46
CA LEU A 257 -11.72 4.11 -15.71
C LEU A 257 -11.81 3.82 -14.21
N ILE A 258 -10.91 4.42 -13.43
CA ILE A 258 -10.98 4.46 -11.98
C ILE A 258 -11.24 5.90 -11.56
N ILE A 259 -12.23 6.13 -10.70
CA ILE A 259 -12.54 7.45 -10.16
C ILE A 259 -12.16 7.56 -8.68
N LYS A 260 -11.37 8.59 -8.35
CA LYS A 260 -11.15 9.06 -6.99
C LYS A 260 -12.14 10.18 -6.70
N SER A 261 -13.40 9.79 -6.52
CA SER A 261 -14.52 10.69 -6.28
C SER A 261 -15.56 10.05 -5.35
N VAL A 262 -16.57 10.85 -5.04
CA VAL A 262 -17.88 10.41 -4.54
C VAL A 262 -18.84 10.27 -5.72
N THR A 263 -19.83 9.39 -5.59
CA THR A 263 -20.89 9.17 -6.59
C THR A 263 -22.22 9.82 -6.18
N HIS A 264 -23.12 10.00 -7.13
CA HIS A 264 -24.51 10.44 -6.95
C HIS A 264 -25.31 10.08 -8.22
N ARG A 265 -26.64 10.26 -8.20
CA ARG A 265 -27.53 9.76 -9.27
C ARG A 265 -27.16 10.25 -10.67
N GLU A 266 -26.77 11.52 -10.81
CA GLU A 266 -26.40 12.10 -12.11
C GLU A 266 -25.14 11.47 -12.71
N ILE A 267 -24.07 11.32 -11.90
CA ILE A 267 -22.85 10.61 -12.32
C ILE A 267 -23.17 9.15 -12.66
N ASN A 268 -24.02 8.47 -11.89
CA ASN A 268 -24.44 7.11 -12.21
C ASN A 268 -25.17 7.02 -13.55
N ALA A 269 -26.01 8.02 -13.89
CA ALA A 269 -26.65 8.07 -15.19
C ALA A 269 -25.62 8.22 -16.33
N VAL A 270 -24.58 9.04 -16.14
CA VAL A 270 -23.46 9.16 -17.09
C VAL A 270 -22.67 7.85 -17.19
N ILE A 271 -22.39 7.17 -16.07
CA ILE A 271 -21.66 5.89 -16.10
C ILE A 271 -22.42 4.83 -16.90
N LYS A 272 -23.75 4.81 -16.82
CA LYS A 272 -24.58 3.88 -17.61
C LYS A 272 -24.46 4.08 -19.12
N THR A 273 -24.03 5.25 -19.60
CA THR A 273 -23.81 5.49 -21.04
C THR A 273 -22.40 5.11 -21.50
N ILE A 274 -21.50 4.75 -20.58
CA ILE A 274 -20.12 4.40 -20.89
C ILE A 274 -20.06 2.89 -21.18
N PRO A 275 -19.39 2.46 -22.27
CA PRO A 275 -19.32 1.04 -22.64
C PRO A 275 -18.40 0.21 -21.72
N ASN A 276 -17.57 0.87 -20.92
CA ASN A 276 -16.63 0.26 -19.99
C ASN A 276 -17.05 0.46 -18.52
N PRO A 277 -16.79 -0.52 -17.65
CA PRO A 277 -17.05 -0.36 -16.22
C PRO A 277 -16.17 0.73 -15.61
N VAL A 278 -16.71 1.38 -14.59
CA VAL A 278 -16.03 2.44 -13.84
C VAL A 278 -15.85 1.98 -12.40
N TYR A 279 -14.65 2.13 -11.85
CA TYR A 279 -14.30 1.66 -10.51
C TYR A 279 -14.10 2.81 -9.53
N LEU A 280 -14.40 2.57 -8.26
CA LEU A 280 -14.05 3.52 -7.20
C LEU A 280 -12.65 3.22 -6.65
N PHE A 281 -11.79 4.23 -6.67
CA PHE A 281 -10.54 4.18 -5.91
C PHE A 281 -10.85 4.32 -4.42
N GLN A 282 -10.40 3.37 -3.59
CA GLN A 282 -10.62 3.39 -2.15
C GLN A 282 -10.03 4.66 -1.52
N GLY A 283 -8.88 5.13 -2.03
CA GLY A 283 -8.44 6.52 -1.83
C GLY A 283 -7.84 6.83 -0.48
N ILE A 284 -7.18 5.85 0.16
CA ILE A 284 -6.62 6.02 1.50
C ILE A 284 -5.44 6.98 1.47
N VAL A 285 -5.39 7.89 2.45
CA VAL A 285 -4.41 8.98 2.48
C VAL A 285 -3.10 8.46 3.07
N LEU A 286 -2.12 8.17 2.21
CA LEU A 286 -0.76 7.81 2.59
C LEU A 286 0.07 9.04 2.96
N ARG A 287 0.31 9.20 4.27
CA ARG A 287 1.16 10.22 4.95
C ARG A 287 0.93 11.67 4.47
N ARG A 288 1.62 12.60 5.11
CA ARG A 288 1.71 14.00 4.66
C ARG A 288 2.73 14.08 3.51
N GLY A 289 2.61 13.24 2.49
CA GLY A 289 3.47 13.25 1.28
C GLY A 289 2.83 14.03 0.13
N ALA A 290 3.26 13.78 -1.11
CA ALA A 290 2.65 14.38 -2.29
C ALA A 290 1.17 14.00 -2.39
N LYS A 291 0.27 14.99 -2.55
CA LYS A 291 -1.19 14.79 -2.50
C LYS A 291 -1.90 14.75 -3.86
N GLY A 292 -1.14 14.88 -4.95
CA GLY A 292 -1.67 14.99 -6.31
C GLY A 292 -2.28 13.68 -6.84
N THR A 293 -3.04 13.78 -7.93
CA THR A 293 -3.59 12.61 -8.64
C THR A 293 -2.51 11.62 -9.04
N GLY A 294 -1.36 12.11 -9.53
CA GLY A 294 -0.26 11.23 -9.94
C GLY A 294 0.27 10.33 -8.83
N MET A 295 0.30 10.79 -7.56
CA MET A 295 0.65 9.90 -6.44
C MET A 295 -0.36 8.77 -6.27
N LYS A 296 -1.65 9.05 -6.51
CA LYS A 296 -2.72 8.04 -6.44
C LYS A 296 -2.65 7.04 -7.59
N SER A 297 -2.13 7.45 -8.75
CA SER A 297 -1.88 6.56 -9.88
C SER A 297 -0.63 5.70 -9.66
N ILE A 298 0.42 6.24 -9.03
CA ILE A 298 1.58 5.45 -8.57
C ILE A 298 1.15 4.41 -7.56
N GLU A 299 0.39 4.83 -6.56
CA GLU A 299 -0.30 3.96 -5.61
C GLU A 299 -1.05 2.84 -6.36
N LEU A 300 -2.04 3.17 -7.20
CA LEU A 300 -2.78 2.18 -8.00
C LEU A 300 -1.85 1.20 -8.75
N ALA A 301 -0.86 1.71 -9.48
CA ALA A 301 0.09 0.87 -10.21
C ALA A 301 0.90 -0.05 -9.29
N LEU A 302 1.38 0.43 -8.14
CA LEU A 302 2.14 -0.38 -7.18
C LEU A 302 1.31 -1.54 -6.60
N SER A 303 -0.01 -1.41 -6.53
CA SER A 303 -0.88 -2.53 -6.13
C SER A 303 -1.04 -3.64 -7.17
N MET A 304 -0.49 -3.43 -8.38
CA MET A 304 -0.71 -4.31 -9.54
C MET A 304 0.61 -4.71 -10.22
N CYS A 305 1.69 -3.95 -10.03
CA CYS A 305 2.90 -4.04 -10.81
C CYS A 305 4.16 -4.32 -9.96
N ASP A 306 5.10 -5.08 -10.51
CA ASP A 306 6.41 -5.27 -9.86
C ASP A 306 7.27 -3.99 -9.97
N ILE A 307 7.36 -3.42 -11.16
CA ILE A 307 8.17 -2.24 -11.48
C ILE A 307 7.24 -1.12 -11.96
N VAL A 308 7.44 0.09 -11.43
CA VAL A 308 6.66 1.29 -11.78
C VAL A 308 7.60 2.41 -12.21
N ASP A 309 7.49 2.78 -13.48
CA ASP A 309 8.27 3.84 -14.12
C ASP A 309 7.40 5.09 -14.25
N MET A 310 7.88 6.21 -13.73
CA MET A 310 7.14 7.45 -13.55
C MET A 310 7.58 8.49 -14.58
N TYR A 311 6.63 9.00 -15.37
CA TYR A 311 6.87 9.97 -16.45
C TYR A 311 5.97 11.20 -16.29
N GLY A 312 6.46 12.39 -16.62
CA GLY A 312 5.62 13.60 -16.64
C GLY A 312 5.20 14.10 -15.27
N PHE A 313 6.06 13.89 -14.27
CA PHE A 313 5.97 14.50 -12.95
C PHE A 313 7.04 15.59 -12.84
N THR A 314 6.68 16.74 -12.29
CA THR A 314 7.62 17.84 -12.08
C THR A 314 8.58 17.50 -10.94
N VAL A 315 9.73 16.90 -11.28
CA VAL A 315 10.77 16.44 -10.35
C VAL A 315 12.13 17.08 -10.59
N ASP A 316 12.33 17.68 -11.76
CA ASP A 316 13.56 18.39 -12.11
C ASP A 316 13.58 19.77 -11.43
N PRO A 317 14.75 20.25 -10.95
CA PRO A 317 14.89 21.60 -10.41
C PRO A 317 14.68 22.68 -11.49
N GLY A 318 14.46 23.92 -11.05
CA GLY A 318 14.34 25.07 -11.95
C GLY A 318 12.95 25.30 -12.55
N TYR A 319 11.92 24.59 -12.07
CA TYR A 319 10.56 24.76 -12.52
C TYR A 319 9.96 26.11 -12.10
N THR A 320 9.61 26.95 -13.08
CA THR A 320 9.07 28.29 -12.87
C THR A 320 7.57 28.40 -13.15
N GLU A 321 7.01 27.55 -14.01
CA GLU A 321 5.62 27.64 -14.48
C GLU A 321 4.93 26.29 -14.48
N TRP A 322 3.66 26.25 -14.06
CA TRP A 322 2.90 25.02 -14.14
C TRP A 322 2.32 24.78 -15.53
N THR A 323 2.85 23.78 -16.24
CA THR A 323 2.39 23.44 -17.59
C THR A 323 1.85 22.03 -17.65
N ARG A 324 0.78 21.83 -18.41
CA ARG A 324 0.41 20.49 -18.89
C ARG A 324 0.84 20.37 -20.33
N TYR A 325 1.23 19.18 -20.79
CA TYR A 325 1.65 18.98 -22.19
C TYR A 325 0.56 19.31 -23.22
N PHE A 326 -0.68 19.51 -22.78
CA PHE A 326 -1.85 19.78 -23.60
C PHE A 326 -2.58 21.08 -23.26
N SER A 327 -2.01 21.95 -22.42
CA SER A 327 -2.65 23.23 -22.06
C SER A 327 -1.65 24.38 -21.96
N ALA A 328 -2.13 25.60 -22.11
CA ALA A 328 -1.32 26.80 -21.87
C ALA A 328 -0.74 26.81 -20.43
N PRO A 329 0.46 27.38 -20.23
CA PRO A 329 1.06 27.56 -18.92
C PRO A 329 0.14 28.30 -17.94
N ARG A 330 0.26 27.93 -16.66
CA ARG A 330 -0.38 28.62 -15.53
C ARG A 330 0.68 28.98 -14.50
N LYS A 331 0.44 30.05 -13.75
CA LYS A 331 1.31 30.38 -12.61
C LYS A 331 1.35 29.20 -11.64
N GLY A 332 2.56 28.71 -11.38
CA GLY A 332 2.84 27.52 -10.58
C GLY A 332 3.87 27.79 -9.50
N HIS A 333 4.20 26.75 -8.75
CA HIS A 333 5.37 26.73 -7.86
C HIS A 333 6.11 25.41 -8.04
N ASN A 334 7.39 25.40 -7.70
CA ASN A 334 8.20 24.19 -7.65
C ASN A 334 7.69 23.31 -6.48
N PRO A 335 7.19 22.09 -6.72
CA PRO A 335 6.60 21.27 -5.67
C PRO A 335 7.69 20.56 -4.83
N LEU A 336 8.29 21.27 -3.87
CA LEU A 336 9.47 20.77 -3.14
C LEU A 336 9.13 19.49 -2.35
N GLN A 337 8.01 19.46 -1.64
CA GLN A 337 7.57 18.28 -0.91
C GLN A 337 7.38 17.07 -1.84
N GLY A 338 6.80 17.31 -3.02
CA GLY A 338 6.59 16.28 -4.02
C GLY A 338 7.91 15.71 -4.52
N ARG A 339 8.82 16.60 -4.94
CA ARG A 339 10.14 16.24 -5.46
C ARG A 339 10.98 15.47 -4.44
N ALA A 340 11.08 15.95 -3.19
CA ALA A 340 11.80 15.23 -2.14
C ALA A 340 11.20 13.85 -1.88
N TYR A 341 9.86 13.74 -1.87
CA TYR A 341 9.20 12.47 -1.63
C TYR A 341 9.37 11.49 -2.79
N TYR A 342 9.20 11.90 -4.05
CA TYR A 342 9.47 11.01 -5.19
C TYR A 342 10.92 10.53 -5.21
N GLN A 343 11.88 11.42 -4.90
CA GLN A 343 13.29 11.04 -4.80
C GLN A 343 13.52 9.97 -3.73
N LEU A 344 12.85 10.10 -2.57
CA LEU A 344 12.89 9.07 -1.54
C LEU A 344 12.35 7.73 -2.07
N LEU A 345 11.21 7.75 -2.76
CA LEU A 345 10.60 6.52 -3.31
C LEU A 345 11.49 5.85 -4.35
N GLU A 346 12.19 6.62 -5.19
CA GLU A 346 13.19 6.09 -6.12
C GLU A 346 14.30 5.38 -5.37
N CYS A 347 14.87 6.04 -4.35
CA CYS A 347 15.97 5.49 -3.57
C CYS A 347 15.57 4.40 -2.57
N LEU A 348 14.26 4.16 -2.39
CA LEU A 348 13.71 3.00 -1.71
C LEU A 348 13.46 1.81 -2.66
N GLY A 349 13.68 1.97 -3.97
CA GLY A 349 13.34 0.97 -4.98
C GLY A 349 11.84 0.80 -5.22
N VAL A 350 11.03 1.81 -4.85
CA VAL A 350 9.57 1.76 -5.03
C VAL A 350 9.20 2.11 -6.46
N ILE A 351 9.81 3.17 -7.01
CA ILE A 351 9.55 3.66 -8.36
C ILE A 351 10.86 3.96 -9.10
N ARG A 352 10.78 4.14 -10.42
CA ARG A 352 11.85 4.68 -11.26
C ARG A 352 11.41 6.01 -11.84
N ILE A 353 12.29 7.01 -11.84
CA ILE A 353 11.95 8.37 -12.26
C ILE A 353 12.53 8.67 -13.63
N HIS A 354 11.66 8.97 -14.59
CA HIS A 354 12.02 9.40 -15.92
C HIS A 354 11.66 10.88 -16.10
N SER A 355 12.68 11.69 -16.38
CA SER A 355 12.55 13.14 -16.57
C SER A 355 13.55 13.66 -17.60
N PRO A 356 13.34 14.85 -18.18
CA PRO A 356 14.26 15.42 -19.16
C PRO A 356 15.71 15.55 -18.69
N MET A 357 15.96 15.95 -17.43
CA MET A 357 17.34 16.03 -16.91
C MET A 357 17.97 14.64 -16.70
N ARG A 358 17.15 13.60 -16.55
CA ARG A 358 17.60 12.22 -16.34
C ARG A 358 17.75 11.45 -17.65
N SER A 359 16.98 11.77 -18.69
CA SER A 359 17.05 11.10 -19.99
C SER A 359 18.39 11.31 -20.70
N ALA A 360 19.09 12.41 -20.39
CA ALA A 360 20.44 12.68 -20.86
C ALA A 360 21.52 11.75 -20.25
N ARG A 361 21.19 11.00 -19.18
CA ARG A 361 22.11 10.08 -18.50
C ARG A 361 21.84 8.65 -18.95
N ARG A 362 22.88 7.81 -18.94
CA ARG A 362 22.69 6.35 -19.03
C ARG A 362 21.87 5.91 -17.82
N GLN A 363 20.69 5.36 -18.06
CA GLN A 363 19.81 4.83 -17.01
C GLN A 363 20.38 3.49 -16.49
N ASP A 364 21.39 3.59 -15.65
CA ASP A 364 21.80 2.48 -14.79
C ASP A 364 21.10 2.63 -13.43
N TRP A 365 20.45 1.57 -12.97
CA TRP A 365 19.71 1.51 -11.71
C TRP A 365 20.54 0.90 -10.58
N SER A 366 21.85 0.70 -10.79
CA SER A 366 22.79 0.16 -9.80
C SER A 366 22.91 0.96 -8.51
N ASP A 367 22.64 2.28 -8.57
CA ASP A 367 22.60 3.16 -7.38
C ASP A 367 21.37 2.94 -6.48
N VAL A 368 20.31 2.28 -6.99
CA VAL A 368 19.09 2.01 -6.21
C VAL A 368 19.29 0.69 -5.44
N PRO A 369 18.88 0.59 -4.16
CA PRO A 369 19.01 -0.64 -3.39
C PRO A 369 18.43 -1.85 -4.13
N SER A 370 19.17 -2.98 -4.13
CA SER A 370 18.69 -4.21 -4.76
C SER A 370 17.48 -4.78 -4.03
N ARG A 371 16.75 -5.68 -4.69
CA ARG A 371 15.58 -6.35 -4.10
C ARG A 371 15.95 -7.13 -2.85
N GLU A 372 17.14 -7.73 -2.80
CA GLU A 372 17.67 -8.45 -1.66
C GLU A 372 17.92 -7.50 -0.48
N VAL A 373 18.55 -6.35 -0.73
CA VAL A 373 18.79 -5.33 0.29
C VAL A 373 17.45 -4.80 0.86
N ILE A 374 16.49 -4.50 -0.01
CA ILE A 374 15.14 -4.05 0.40
C ILE A 374 14.44 -5.14 1.22
N SER A 375 14.53 -6.42 0.80
CA SER A 375 13.92 -7.54 1.53
C SER A 375 14.52 -7.72 2.92
N GLN A 376 15.85 -7.63 3.05
CA GLN A 376 16.54 -7.70 4.34
C GLN A 376 16.17 -6.52 5.24
N ALA A 377 16.14 -5.31 4.70
CA ALA A 377 15.73 -4.11 5.43
C ALA A 377 14.27 -4.21 5.90
N HIS A 378 13.36 -4.70 5.05
CA HIS A 378 11.96 -4.93 5.41
C HIS A 378 11.84 -5.95 6.55
N ALA A 379 12.56 -7.09 6.47
CA ALA A 379 12.57 -8.10 7.52
C ALA A 379 13.13 -7.56 8.85
N ALA A 380 14.22 -6.78 8.80
CA ALA A 380 14.81 -6.13 9.96
C ALA A 380 13.86 -5.11 10.60
N ALA A 381 13.23 -4.25 9.80
CA ALA A 381 12.23 -3.28 10.28
C ALA A 381 11.04 -4.00 10.94
N LEU A 382 10.58 -5.11 10.37
CA LEU A 382 9.50 -5.90 10.94
C LEU A 382 9.89 -6.53 12.29
N ARG A 383 11.13 -7.04 12.42
CA ARG A 383 11.65 -7.59 13.69
C ARG A 383 11.72 -6.55 14.79
N LEU A 384 12.27 -5.35 14.49
CA LEU A 384 12.32 -4.25 15.47
C LEU A 384 10.93 -3.78 15.87
N LYS A 385 9.98 -3.74 14.94
CA LYS A 385 8.59 -3.40 15.25
C LYS A 385 7.93 -4.45 16.14
N LYS A 386 8.20 -5.75 15.89
CA LYS A 386 7.71 -6.85 16.72
C LYS A 386 8.33 -6.85 18.11
N SER A 387 9.62 -6.57 18.28
CA SER A 387 10.22 -6.52 19.62
C SER A 387 9.64 -5.40 20.50
N GLN A 388 9.08 -4.36 19.88
CA GLN A 388 8.33 -3.30 20.56
C GLN A 388 6.86 -3.66 20.84
N ALA A 389 6.31 -4.70 20.21
CA ALA A 389 4.92 -5.14 20.35
C ALA A 389 4.86 -6.51 21.05
N ALA A 390 4.17 -6.61 22.18
CA ALA A 390 4.17 -7.81 23.04
C ALA A 390 3.49 -9.07 22.44
N SER A 391 3.22 -9.15 21.13
CA SER A 391 2.58 -10.31 20.49
C SER A 391 3.30 -10.76 19.21
N ASP A 392 3.30 -12.09 18.98
CA ASP A 392 3.79 -12.66 17.72
C ASP A 392 2.77 -12.42 16.61
N ILE A 393 2.98 -11.32 15.89
CA ILE A 393 2.19 -10.91 14.74
C ILE A 393 2.59 -11.84 13.57
N GLY A 394 1.82 -12.91 13.31
CA GLY A 394 2.01 -13.76 12.13
C GLY A 394 1.92 -12.98 10.81
N GLN A 395 2.01 -13.65 9.64
CA GLN A 395 1.93 -13.00 8.31
C GLN A 395 0.76 -12.01 8.16
N PHE A 396 -0.35 -12.31 8.83
CA PHE A 396 -1.57 -11.51 8.83
C PHE A 396 -1.81 -10.74 10.13
N GLY A 397 -0.82 -10.56 11.00
CA GLY A 397 -1.07 -9.89 12.28
C GLY A 397 -1.34 -8.38 12.16
N ASN A 398 -1.19 -7.79 10.97
CA ASN A 398 -1.70 -6.45 10.66
C ASN A 398 -3.20 -6.45 10.28
N CYS A 399 -3.84 -7.63 10.16
CA CYS A 399 -5.27 -7.79 9.90
C CYS A 399 -6.06 -7.57 11.20
N LYS A 400 -6.66 -6.39 11.31
CA LYS A 400 -7.51 -6.02 12.44
C LYS A 400 -8.94 -6.52 12.28
N VAL A 401 -9.39 -6.66 11.04
CA VAL A 401 -10.72 -7.11 10.68
C VAL A 401 -10.60 -8.29 9.72
N TRP A 402 -11.44 -9.31 9.91
CA TRP A 402 -11.50 -10.48 9.05
C TRP A 402 -12.89 -10.67 8.44
N GLY A 403 -12.93 -11.00 7.15
CA GLY A 403 -14.10 -11.52 6.44
C GLY A 403 -13.78 -12.88 5.79
N ASN A 404 -14.79 -13.73 5.58
CA ASN A 404 -14.64 -15.05 4.96
C ASN A 404 -15.65 -15.24 3.82
N VAL A 405 -15.15 -15.59 2.63
CA VAL A 405 -15.95 -15.95 1.44
C VAL A 405 -16.09 -17.47 1.39
N GLU A 406 -17.23 -18.02 1.81
CA GLU A 406 -17.50 -19.46 1.74
C GLU A 406 -17.90 -19.89 0.31
N PRO A 407 -17.38 -21.01 -0.22
CA PRO A 407 -17.79 -21.51 -1.53
C PRO A 407 -19.24 -22.00 -1.48
N GLY A 408 -20.13 -21.38 -2.26
CA GLY A 408 -21.52 -21.82 -2.45
C GLY A 408 -22.57 -21.22 -1.52
N LYS A 409 -22.22 -20.30 -0.60
CA LYS A 409 -23.22 -19.53 0.16
C LYS A 409 -23.40 -18.12 -0.41
N SER A 410 -24.59 -17.84 -0.91
CA SER A 410 -25.10 -16.48 -1.16
C SER A 410 -25.49 -15.79 0.16
N GLY A 411 -24.53 -15.69 1.08
CA GLY A 411 -24.56 -14.90 2.33
C GLY A 411 -23.40 -13.90 2.34
N PRO A 412 -23.26 -13.02 3.35
CA PRO A 412 -22.78 -11.63 3.21
C PRO A 412 -21.31 -11.43 2.79
N VAL A 413 -20.59 -12.47 2.38
CA VAL A 413 -19.37 -12.30 1.59
C VAL A 413 -19.44 -13.19 0.35
N SER A 414 -20.29 -12.80 -0.60
CA SER A 414 -20.11 -12.95 -2.04
C SER A 414 -20.85 -11.77 -2.67
N GLY A 415 -20.11 -10.86 -3.30
CA GLY A 415 -20.66 -9.57 -3.75
C GLY A 415 -21.75 -9.73 -4.81
N SER A 416 -22.62 -8.71 -4.89
CA SER A 416 -23.64 -8.55 -5.92
C SER A 416 -23.14 -9.03 -7.28
N SER A 417 -23.95 -9.86 -7.94
CA SER A 417 -23.68 -10.41 -9.26
C SER A 417 -23.77 -9.38 -10.39
N ASP A 418 -23.83 -8.08 -10.09
CA ASP A 418 -23.90 -7.02 -11.12
C ASP A 418 -22.54 -6.81 -11.80
N MET A 419 -22.07 -7.89 -12.41
CA MET A 419 -21.48 -7.86 -13.73
C MET A 419 -22.61 -7.50 -14.70
N SER A 420 -22.96 -6.22 -14.76
CA SER A 420 -23.90 -5.70 -15.75
C SER A 420 -23.49 -6.16 -17.15
N ASP A 421 -24.43 -6.28 -18.08
CA ASP A 421 -24.07 -6.75 -19.43
C ASP A 421 -22.99 -5.87 -20.07
N ILE A 422 -23.00 -4.56 -19.77
CA ILE A 422 -21.92 -3.62 -20.11
C ILE A 422 -20.57 -4.14 -19.61
N ARG A 423 -20.47 -4.49 -18.33
CA ARG A 423 -19.23 -4.95 -17.72
C ARG A 423 -18.78 -6.32 -18.25
N LYS A 424 -19.70 -7.27 -18.42
CA LYS A 424 -19.41 -8.61 -18.98
C LYS A 424 -18.92 -8.55 -20.42
N LEU A 425 -19.56 -7.72 -21.24
CA LEU A 425 -19.31 -7.64 -22.67
C LEU A 425 -18.25 -6.59 -23.02
N SER A 426 -17.80 -5.79 -22.05
CA SER A 426 -16.71 -4.84 -22.26
C SER A 426 -15.41 -5.55 -22.66
N ASN A 427 -14.62 -4.91 -23.52
CA ASN A 427 -13.26 -5.36 -23.85
C ASN A 427 -12.32 -5.36 -22.64
N TYR A 428 -12.71 -4.64 -21.58
CA TYR A 428 -12.02 -4.61 -20.30
C TYR A 428 -12.21 -5.89 -19.48
N SER A 429 -13.35 -6.59 -19.61
CA SER A 429 -13.70 -7.78 -18.81
C SER A 429 -12.56 -8.79 -18.73
N LYS A 430 -11.72 -8.87 -19.76
CA LYS A 430 -10.49 -9.68 -19.84
C LYS A 430 -9.60 -9.65 -18.59
N TRP A 431 -9.54 -8.53 -17.87
CA TRP A 431 -8.72 -8.41 -16.66
C TRP A 431 -9.44 -8.95 -15.43
N GLU A 432 -10.73 -8.65 -15.30
CA GLU A 432 -11.53 -9.09 -14.16
C GLU A 432 -11.88 -10.58 -14.22
N VAL A 433 -12.16 -11.10 -15.42
CA VAL A 433 -12.48 -12.51 -15.68
C VAL A 433 -11.25 -13.34 -16.02
N MET A 434 -10.04 -12.76 -15.88
CA MET A 434 -8.79 -13.45 -16.16
C MET A 434 -8.69 -14.73 -15.32
N PRO A 435 -8.59 -15.92 -15.94
CA PRO A 435 -8.40 -17.15 -15.21
C PRO A 435 -7.11 -17.11 -14.39
N PHE A 436 -7.11 -17.69 -13.19
CA PHE A 436 -5.95 -17.71 -12.31
C PHE A 436 -4.69 -18.26 -12.99
N LYS A 437 -4.85 -19.33 -13.80
CA LYS A 437 -3.75 -19.97 -14.56
C LYS A 437 -3.16 -19.07 -15.65
N SER A 438 -3.90 -18.05 -16.09
CA SER A 438 -3.45 -17.06 -17.07
C SER A 438 -2.71 -15.88 -16.44
N LEU A 439 -2.72 -15.75 -15.11
CA LEU A 439 -1.93 -14.74 -14.42
C LEU A 439 -0.44 -15.03 -14.55
N ARG A 440 0.39 -13.99 -14.44
CA ARG A 440 1.84 -14.15 -14.30
C ARG A 440 2.18 -15.08 -13.12
N LYS A 441 3.29 -15.80 -13.24
CA LYS A 441 3.76 -16.74 -12.21
C LYS A 441 3.92 -16.05 -10.85
N GLU A 442 4.44 -14.84 -10.82
CA GLU A 442 4.64 -14.04 -9.61
C GLU A 442 3.32 -13.64 -8.93
N ALA A 443 2.26 -13.38 -9.72
CA ALA A 443 0.93 -13.13 -9.18
C ALA A 443 0.30 -14.40 -8.60
N GLN A 444 0.48 -15.55 -9.28
CA GLN A 444 0.03 -16.85 -8.78
C GLN A 444 0.75 -17.23 -7.48
N ASP A 445 2.08 -17.10 -7.45
CA ASP A 445 2.90 -17.41 -6.29
C ASP A 445 2.58 -16.50 -5.12
N HIS A 446 2.38 -15.20 -5.38
CA HIS A 446 1.91 -14.28 -4.35
C HIS A 446 0.53 -14.67 -3.80
N TYR A 447 -0.43 -15.03 -4.65
CA TYR A 447 -1.75 -15.47 -4.20
C TYR A 447 -1.66 -16.71 -3.29
N MET A 448 -0.82 -17.68 -3.67
CA MET A 448 -0.57 -18.88 -2.86
C MET A 448 0.12 -18.54 -1.54
N GLN A 449 1.12 -17.65 -1.57
CA GLN A 449 1.78 -17.14 -0.37
C GLN A 449 0.80 -16.43 0.56
N MET A 450 -0.17 -15.72 0.01
CA MET A 450 -1.23 -15.04 0.76
C MET A 450 -2.39 -15.97 1.15
N GLN A 451 -2.30 -17.27 0.86
CA GLN A 451 -3.30 -18.28 1.24
C GLN A 451 -4.73 -17.90 0.79
N GLY A 452 -4.86 -17.23 -0.36
CA GLY A 452 -6.14 -16.73 -0.86
C GLY A 452 -6.73 -15.58 -0.05
N VAL A 453 -5.94 -14.85 0.76
CA VAL A 453 -6.40 -13.68 1.51
C VAL A 453 -6.17 -12.39 0.71
N THR A 454 -7.23 -11.64 0.50
CA THR A 454 -7.19 -10.28 -0.05
C THR A 454 -6.98 -9.28 1.09
N LEU A 455 -6.06 -8.34 0.91
CA LEU A 455 -5.81 -7.26 1.87
C LEU A 455 -6.40 -5.94 1.38
N TYR A 456 -7.11 -5.27 2.27
CA TYR A 456 -7.61 -3.91 2.10
C TYR A 456 -7.10 -3.03 3.24
N LYS A 457 -6.78 -1.79 2.92
CA LYS A 457 -6.49 -0.81 3.95
C LYS A 457 -7.80 -0.23 4.50
N MET A 458 -7.89 -0.05 5.82
CA MET A 458 -9.05 0.60 6.43
C MET A 458 -8.96 2.11 6.32
N ASP A 459 -8.17 2.74 7.19
CA ASP A 459 -8.03 4.18 7.26
C ASP A 459 -6.59 4.59 7.60
N GLY A 460 -6.16 5.74 7.09
CA GLY A 460 -4.88 6.35 7.45
C GLY A 460 -3.64 5.49 7.13
N ASN A 461 -2.57 5.72 7.90
CA ASN A 461 -1.24 5.16 7.65
C ASN A 461 -0.84 4.03 8.58
N LYS A 462 -1.63 3.78 9.62
CA LYS A 462 -1.31 2.79 10.64
C LYS A 462 -1.20 1.41 10.01
N LEU A 463 -0.03 0.80 10.10
CA LEU A 463 0.28 -0.48 9.46
C LEU A 463 -0.69 -1.60 9.88
N ASP A 464 -1.25 -1.54 11.08
CA ASP A 464 -2.16 -2.50 11.71
C ASP A 464 -3.65 -2.28 11.41
N ASP A 465 -4.02 -1.34 10.54
CA ASP A 465 -5.41 -1.07 10.17
C ASP A 465 -5.77 -1.71 8.80
N LEU A 466 -5.73 -3.05 8.71
CA LEU A 466 -6.18 -3.81 7.54
C LEU A 466 -7.51 -4.55 7.75
N VAL A 467 -8.31 -4.62 6.69
CA VAL A 467 -9.41 -5.59 6.51
C VAL A 467 -8.88 -6.69 5.61
N CYS A 468 -9.00 -7.94 6.07
CA CYS A 468 -8.49 -9.11 5.38
C CYS A 468 -9.64 -10.05 5.06
N VAL A 469 -9.81 -10.36 3.78
CA VAL A 469 -10.91 -11.20 3.29
C VAL A 469 -10.33 -12.52 2.81
N ARG A 470 -10.70 -13.63 3.44
CA ARG A 470 -10.23 -14.97 3.08
C ARG A 470 -11.13 -15.59 2.02
N HIS A 471 -10.54 -16.01 0.91
CA HIS A 471 -11.20 -16.75 -0.15
C HIS A 471 -10.85 -18.24 -0.08
N SER A 472 -11.79 -19.12 -0.46
CA SER A 472 -11.49 -20.55 -0.59
C SER A 472 -10.55 -20.79 -1.77
N LEU A 473 -9.39 -21.42 -1.55
CA LEU A 473 -8.44 -21.75 -2.62
C LEU A 473 -9.06 -22.60 -3.74
N LYS A 474 -10.08 -23.42 -3.44
CA LYS A 474 -10.82 -24.21 -4.45
C LYS A 474 -11.63 -23.35 -5.42
N SER A 475 -11.91 -22.08 -5.08
CA SER A 475 -12.73 -21.20 -5.91
C SER A 475 -11.97 -20.56 -7.07
N GLU A 476 -10.63 -20.62 -7.08
CA GLU A 476 -9.81 -19.93 -8.09
C GLU A 476 -8.78 -20.83 -8.82
N VAL A 477 -8.46 -22.03 -8.30
CA VAL A 477 -7.42 -22.94 -8.86
C VAL A 477 -7.99 -23.96 -9.85
#